data_AF-A0A9W9ZFI7-F1
#
_entry.id   AF-A0A9W9ZFI7-F1
#
_cell.length_a   1.000
_cell.length_b   1.000
_cell.length_c   1.000
_cell.angle_alpha   90.00
_cell.angle_beta   90.00
_cell.angle_gamma   90.00
#
_symmetry.space_group_name_H-M   'P 1'
#
loop_
_entity.id
_entity.type
_entity.pdbx_description
1 polymer ?
#
loop_
_entity_poly.entity_id
_entity_poly.type
_entity_poly.pdbx_seq_one_letter_code
_entity_poly.pdbx_strand_id
1 'polypeptide(L)'
;MVEGVFLIPYLICLVVAGAPILILEVCLGQLASQGGITAWLICPLFQGIGWASVIIVQFLNIYYIVILGWALFYMFASFTSELPWSRCGNEWNTPNCVDYTTSAVNSAVNSSSVNTSMVNTTISTIMANMSTVPTAIASAVKVSASEEYWERRVLKISNGLDEPGTVNWDLALCLLLGWIICYLCVFKGVKSTGKVVYFTATFPYILLTILLIRAVTLPGAGEGIKFYLTPNVSRLSDGQVS
;
A
#
# COMPACT_ATOMS: atom_id res chain seq x y z
N MET A 1 -0.03 16.90 11.34
CA MET A 1 -0.52 17.14 9.96
C MET A 1 0.58 17.89 9.23
N VAL A 2 1.33 17.21 8.36
CA VAL A 2 2.82 17.33 8.27
C VAL A 2 3.36 17.70 6.88
N GLU A 3 2.58 17.58 5.81
CA GLU A 3 3.15 17.18 4.51
C GLU A 3 3.70 18.34 3.65
N GLY A 4 3.08 19.53 3.66
CA GLY A 4 3.50 20.64 2.79
C GLY A 4 4.88 21.23 3.11
N VAL A 5 5.34 21.10 4.35
CA VAL A 5 6.60 21.72 4.82
C VAL A 5 7.79 20.74 4.79
N PHE A 6 7.51 19.43 4.73
CA PHE A 6 8.51 18.37 4.61
C PHE A 6 9.30 18.43 3.29
N LEU A 7 8.75 19.05 2.25
CA LEU A 7 9.42 19.21 0.96
C LEU A 7 10.72 20.01 1.06
N ILE A 8 10.80 20.99 1.96
CA ILE A 8 11.97 21.86 2.14
C ILE A 8 13.18 21.07 2.66
N PRO A 9 13.13 20.40 3.83
CA PRO A 9 14.26 19.59 4.30
C PRO A 9 14.58 18.44 3.34
N TYR A 10 13.56 17.82 2.71
CA TYR A 10 13.77 16.79 1.70
C TYR A 10 14.65 17.28 0.53
N LEU A 11 14.34 18.45 -0.04
CA LEU A 11 15.13 19.02 -1.15
C LEU A 11 16.55 19.39 -0.72
N ILE A 12 16.72 19.93 0.50
CA ILE A 12 18.05 20.27 1.04
C ILE A 12 18.88 19.00 1.21
N CYS A 13 18.34 17.96 1.87
CA CYS A 13 19.03 16.68 2.04
C CYS A 13 19.33 16.00 0.71
N LEU A 14 18.42 16.10 -0.27
CA LEU A 14 18.63 15.55 -1.61
C LEU A 14 19.81 16.21 -2.31
N VAL A 15 19.93 17.54 -2.27
CA VAL A 15 21.01 18.26 -2.96
C VAL A 15 22.34 18.17 -2.20
N VAL A 16 22.31 18.25 -0.86
CA VAL A 16 23.53 18.31 -0.04
C VAL A 16 24.10 16.92 0.26
N ALA A 17 23.26 15.90 0.45
CA ALA A 17 23.71 14.55 0.80
C ALA A 17 23.42 13.54 -0.32
N GLY A 18 22.20 13.52 -0.87
CA GLY A 18 21.79 12.53 -1.87
C GLY A 18 22.58 12.60 -3.18
N ALA A 19 22.64 13.78 -3.80
CA ALA A 19 23.30 13.97 -5.09
C ALA A 19 24.82 13.68 -5.03
N PRO A 20 25.58 14.16 -4.02
CA PRO A 20 27.00 13.82 -3.90
C PRO A 20 27.25 12.32 -3.71
N ILE A 21 26.45 11.62 -2.90
CA ILE A 21 26.59 10.17 -2.67
C ILE A 21 26.34 9.40 -3.97
N LEU A 22 25.28 9.74 -4.71
CA LEU A 22 24.95 9.09 -5.97
C LEU A 22 26.04 9.30 -7.03
N ILE A 23 26.56 10.52 -7.14
CA ILE A 23 27.67 10.82 -8.06
C ILE A 23 28.93 10.05 -7.66
N LEU A 24 29.26 10.03 -6.35
CA LEU A 24 30.41 9.29 -5.83
C LEU A 24 30.31 7.79 -6.16
N GLU A 25 29.15 7.18 -5.94
CA GLU A 25 28.93 5.76 -6.24
C GLU A 25 29.04 5.46 -7.73
N VAL A 26 28.43 6.28 -8.60
CA VAL A 26 28.51 6.11 -10.06
C VAL A 26 29.95 6.27 -10.55
N CYS A 27 30.68 7.29 -10.07
CA CYS A 27 32.08 7.50 -10.41
C CYS A 27 32.97 6.33 -9.96
N LEU A 28 32.77 5.83 -8.73
CA LEU A 28 33.50 4.65 -8.23
C LEU A 28 33.19 3.41 -9.07
N GLY A 29 31.93 3.19 -9.43
CA GLY A 29 31.52 2.06 -10.27
C GLY A 29 32.15 2.11 -11.67
N GLN A 30 32.17 3.29 -12.29
CA GLN A 30 32.79 3.49 -13.60
C GLN A 30 34.32 3.31 -13.56
N LEU A 31 34.98 3.85 -12.53
CA LEU A 31 36.43 3.74 -12.37
C LEU A 31 36.88 2.31 -12.07
N ALA A 32 36.20 1.63 -11.14
CA ALA A 32 36.55 0.27 -10.75
C ALA A 32 36.23 -0.75 -11.85
N SER A 33 35.18 -0.51 -12.67
CA SER A 33 34.73 -1.42 -13.74
C SER A 33 34.59 -2.88 -13.28
N GLN A 34 34.28 -3.06 -11.99
CA GLN A 34 34.26 -4.33 -11.28
C GLN A 34 32.98 -4.42 -10.45
N GLY A 35 32.62 -5.64 -10.02
CA GLY A 35 31.45 -5.86 -9.16
C GLY A 35 31.60 -5.20 -7.78
N GLY A 36 30.49 -5.00 -7.09
CA GLY A 36 30.45 -4.27 -5.81
C GLY A 36 31.33 -4.86 -4.69
N ILE A 37 31.61 -6.16 -4.70
CA ILE A 37 32.54 -6.79 -3.73
C ILE A 37 33.99 -6.46 -4.09
N THR A 38 34.35 -6.64 -5.37
CA THR A 38 35.70 -6.44 -5.90
C THR A 38 36.11 -4.97 -5.95
N ALA A 39 35.14 -4.04 -6.04
CA ALA A 39 35.39 -2.61 -6.00
C ALA A 39 36.07 -2.16 -4.69
N TRP A 40 35.83 -2.86 -3.57
CA TRP A 40 36.46 -2.55 -2.27
C TRP A 40 37.91 -3.03 -2.14
N LEU A 41 38.49 -3.67 -3.18
CA LEU A 41 39.91 -4.01 -3.19
C LEU A 41 40.83 -2.76 -3.16
N ILE A 42 40.28 -1.56 -3.41
CA ILE A 42 40.97 -0.27 -3.24
C ILE A 42 41.41 -0.08 -1.77
N CYS A 43 40.62 -0.53 -0.79
CA CYS A 43 40.96 -0.52 0.63
C CYS A 43 40.51 -1.83 1.30
N PRO A 44 41.41 -2.83 1.48
CA PRO A 44 41.04 -4.16 1.97
C PRO A 44 40.42 -4.17 3.37
N LEU A 45 40.65 -3.11 4.17
CA LEU A 45 40.01 -2.93 5.48
C LEU A 45 38.48 -2.85 5.40
N PHE A 46 37.93 -2.32 4.30
CA PHE A 46 36.49 -2.11 4.12
C PHE A 46 35.81 -3.19 3.27
N GLN A 47 36.48 -4.32 3.01
CA GLN A 47 35.91 -5.43 2.22
C GLN A 47 34.60 -5.98 2.82
N GLY A 48 34.39 -5.86 4.13
CA GLY A 48 33.14 -6.24 4.79
C GLY A 48 31.90 -5.48 4.30
N ILE A 49 32.07 -4.24 3.80
CA ILE A 49 30.96 -3.43 3.26
C ILE A 49 30.36 -4.08 2.01
N GLY A 50 31.20 -4.65 1.15
CA GLY A 50 30.76 -5.35 -0.07
C GLY A 50 29.96 -6.62 0.23
N TRP A 51 30.33 -7.38 1.27
CA TRP A 51 29.55 -8.55 1.68
C TRP A 51 28.25 -8.17 2.39
N ALA A 52 28.28 -7.12 3.22
CA ALA A 52 27.08 -6.59 3.86
C ALA A 52 26.06 -6.11 2.82
N SER A 53 26.48 -5.41 1.77
CA SER A 53 25.57 -4.94 0.72
C SER A 53 24.91 -6.09 -0.05
N VAL A 54 25.64 -7.18 -0.32
CA VAL A 54 25.08 -8.39 -0.96
C VAL A 54 24.02 -9.05 -0.09
N ILE A 55 24.26 -9.17 1.23
CA ILE A 55 23.29 -9.74 2.17
C ILE A 55 22.03 -8.87 2.24
N ILE A 56 22.19 -7.55 2.30
CA ILE A 56 21.07 -6.61 2.30
C ILE A 56 20.25 -6.77 1.01
N VAL A 57 20.90 -6.80 -0.15
CA VAL A 57 20.23 -7.01 -1.45
C VAL A 57 19.50 -8.36 -1.50
N GLN A 58 20.04 -9.41 -0.88
CA GLN A 58 19.37 -10.71 -0.80
C GLN A 58 18.08 -10.64 0.01
N PHE A 59 18.08 -9.96 1.16
CA PHE A 59 16.85 -9.76 1.95
C PHE A 59 15.82 -8.90 1.21
N LEU A 60 16.27 -7.83 0.55
CA LEU A 60 15.41 -7.00 -0.29
C LEU A 60 14.78 -7.85 -1.41
N ASN A 61 15.54 -8.71 -2.08
CA ASN A 61 15.02 -9.56 -3.15
C ASN A 61 13.89 -10.48 -2.64
N ILE A 62 14.08 -11.13 -1.48
CA ILE A 62 13.07 -12.01 -0.86
C ILE A 62 11.80 -11.22 -0.51
N TYR A 63 11.93 -9.99 -0.01
CA TYR A 63 10.79 -9.14 0.32
C TYR A 63 10.06 -8.63 -0.93
N TYR A 64 10.79 -8.09 -1.91
CA TYR A 64 10.19 -7.48 -3.09
C TYR A 64 9.51 -8.49 -4.01
N ILE A 65 10.00 -9.74 -4.08
CA ILE A 65 9.34 -10.75 -4.90
C ILE A 65 7.94 -11.13 -4.35
N VAL A 66 7.75 -11.05 -3.02
CA VAL A 66 6.42 -11.25 -2.39
C VAL A 66 5.46 -10.14 -2.79
N ILE A 67 5.91 -8.87 -2.76
CA ILE A 67 5.09 -7.74 -3.21
C ILE A 67 4.71 -7.88 -4.69
N LEU A 68 5.65 -8.32 -5.54
CA LEU A 68 5.34 -8.62 -6.94
C LEU A 68 4.28 -9.71 -7.08
N GLY A 69 4.32 -10.74 -6.22
CA GLY A 69 3.28 -11.76 -6.13
C GLY A 69 1.89 -11.19 -5.83
N TRP A 70 1.79 -10.28 -4.85
CA TRP A 70 0.53 -9.57 -4.56
C TRP A 70 0.07 -8.72 -5.75
N ALA A 71 0.97 -7.96 -6.38
CA ALA A 71 0.64 -7.14 -7.53
C ALA A 71 0.10 -7.97 -8.70
N LEU A 72 0.73 -9.12 -9.01
CA LEU A 72 0.25 -10.04 -10.04
C LEU A 72 -1.12 -10.64 -9.69
N PHE A 73 -1.33 -11.02 -8.42
CA PHE A 73 -2.63 -11.50 -7.95
C PHE A 73 -3.75 -10.47 -8.17
N TYR A 74 -3.53 -9.22 -7.78
CA TYR A 74 -4.49 -8.12 -8.01
C TYR A 74 -4.67 -7.80 -9.50
N MET A 75 -3.61 -7.91 -10.30
CA MET A 75 -3.69 -7.73 -11.76
C MET A 75 -4.64 -8.76 -12.38
N PHE A 76 -4.51 -10.05 -12.05
CA PHE A 76 -5.42 -11.08 -12.56
C PHE A 76 -6.84 -10.92 -12.01
N ALA A 77 -6.99 -10.57 -10.73
CA ALA A 77 -8.29 -10.32 -10.11
C ALA A 77 -9.00 -9.08 -10.69
N SER A 78 -8.29 -8.18 -11.38
CA SER A 78 -8.87 -7.00 -12.03
C SER A 78 -9.49 -7.29 -13.40
N PHE A 79 -9.33 -8.49 -13.96
CA PHE A 79 -9.94 -8.86 -15.24
C PHE A 79 -11.43 -9.24 -15.13
N THR A 80 -12.01 -9.23 -13.92
CA THR A 80 -13.44 -9.46 -13.72
C THR A 80 -14.25 -8.20 -13.96
N SER A 81 -15.49 -8.35 -14.43
CA SER A 81 -16.40 -7.21 -14.71
C SER A 81 -16.78 -6.43 -13.45
N GLU A 82 -16.90 -7.13 -12.32
CA GLU A 82 -17.08 -6.53 -11.00
C GLU A 82 -15.83 -6.83 -10.16
N LEU A 83 -15.27 -5.79 -9.55
CA LEU A 83 -14.06 -5.91 -8.74
C LEU A 83 -14.42 -6.58 -7.41
N PRO A 84 -13.70 -7.62 -6.97
CA PRO A 84 -14.09 -8.42 -5.81
C PRO A 84 -14.00 -7.66 -4.48
N TRP A 85 -13.26 -6.54 -4.44
CA TRP A 85 -13.18 -5.62 -3.29
C TRP A 85 -14.17 -4.45 -3.34
N SER A 86 -15.10 -4.42 -4.31
CA SER A 86 -16.06 -3.33 -4.44
C SER A 86 -17.30 -3.49 -3.55
N ARG A 87 -17.66 -4.71 -3.15
CA ARG A 87 -18.95 -5.03 -2.52
C ARG A 87 -18.81 -5.90 -1.28
N CYS A 88 -19.72 -5.69 -0.34
CA CYS A 88 -19.89 -6.57 0.81
C CYS A 88 -20.92 -7.66 0.47
N GLY A 89 -20.46 -8.84 0.03
CA GLY A 89 -21.34 -10.00 -0.26
C GLY A 89 -20.60 -11.29 -0.61
N ASN A 90 -19.31 -11.36 -0.36
CA ASN A 90 -18.46 -12.50 -0.69
C ASN A 90 -18.26 -13.43 0.50
N GLU A 91 -17.79 -14.66 0.24
CA GLU A 91 -17.57 -15.70 1.27
C GLU A 91 -16.58 -15.31 2.38
N TRP A 92 -15.67 -14.38 2.10
CA TRP A 92 -14.65 -13.92 3.04
C TRP A 92 -15.09 -12.72 3.89
N ASN A 93 -16.25 -12.14 3.62
CA ASN A 93 -16.69 -10.92 4.29
C ASN A 93 -17.35 -11.21 5.64
N THR A 94 -17.15 -10.32 6.61
CA THR A 94 -17.82 -10.37 7.91
C THR A 94 -19.08 -9.50 7.95
N PRO A 95 -19.96 -9.68 8.95
CA PRO A 95 -21.07 -8.75 9.17
C PRO A 95 -20.66 -7.29 9.44
N ASN A 96 -19.37 -7.02 9.69
CA ASN A 96 -18.85 -5.67 9.92
C ASN A 96 -18.38 -4.96 8.64
N CYS A 97 -18.46 -5.64 7.49
CA CYS A 97 -18.11 -5.09 6.19
C CYS A 97 -19.07 -3.96 5.80
N VAL A 98 -18.51 -2.82 5.40
CA VAL A 98 -19.26 -1.67 4.88
C VAL A 98 -18.78 -1.32 3.48
N ASP A 99 -19.72 -1.27 2.54
CA ASP A 99 -19.49 -0.76 1.19
C ASP A 99 -20.08 0.67 1.03
N TYR A 100 -19.70 1.31 -0.08
CA TYR A 100 -20.12 2.69 -0.36
C TYR A 100 -21.65 2.84 -0.43
N THR A 101 -22.36 1.82 -0.94
CA THR A 101 -23.82 1.86 -1.04
C THR A 101 -24.53 1.69 0.31
N THR A 102 -24.02 0.83 1.19
CA THR A 102 -24.60 0.61 2.52
C THR A 102 -24.44 1.84 3.42
N SER A 103 -23.36 2.59 3.24
CA SER A 103 -23.18 3.89 3.91
C SER A 103 -24.20 4.94 3.46
N ALA A 104 -24.49 5.01 2.15
CA ALA A 104 -25.48 5.93 1.59
C ALA A 104 -26.92 5.60 2.04
N VAL A 105 -27.27 4.31 2.13
CA VAL A 105 -28.60 3.86 2.60
C VAL A 105 -28.80 4.19 4.08
N ASN A 106 -27.81 3.99 4.94
CA ASN A 106 -27.92 4.35 6.37
C ASN A 106 -28.05 5.88 6.58
N SER A 107 -27.42 6.71 5.74
CA SER A 107 -27.61 8.16 5.75
C SER A 107 -28.98 8.60 5.22
N ALA A 108 -29.55 7.87 4.25
CA ALA A 108 -30.89 8.13 3.73
C ALA A 108 -32.00 7.69 4.70
N VAL A 109 -31.80 6.61 5.46
CA VAL A 109 -32.76 6.13 6.49
C VAL A 109 -32.82 7.08 7.69
N ASN A 110 -31.72 7.73 8.07
CA ASN A 110 -31.75 8.81 9.07
C ASN A 110 -32.39 10.11 8.54
N SER A 111 -32.55 10.25 7.22
CA SER A 111 -33.13 11.43 6.56
C SER A 111 -34.57 11.20 6.08
N SER A 112 -35.06 9.96 6.12
CA SER A 112 -36.48 9.67 5.96
C SER A 112 -37.13 9.87 7.32
N SER A 113 -37.73 11.04 7.50
CA SER A 113 -38.58 11.36 8.63
C SER A 113 -39.57 10.22 8.86
N VAL A 114 -39.29 9.37 9.85
CA VAL A 114 -40.30 8.53 10.49
C VAL A 114 -41.40 9.51 10.92
N ASN A 115 -42.53 9.46 10.24
CA ASN A 115 -43.68 10.29 10.55
C ASN A 115 -44.17 9.87 11.95
N THR A 116 -43.74 10.61 12.97
CA THR A 116 -44.03 10.43 14.39
C THR A 116 -45.47 10.85 14.71
N SER A 117 -46.45 10.30 14.00
CA SER A 117 -47.86 10.48 14.29
C SER A 117 -48.55 9.23 14.86
N MET A 118 -47.82 8.13 15.07
CA MET A 118 -48.36 6.91 15.71
C MET A 118 -47.55 6.38 16.91
N VAL A 119 -46.69 7.21 17.53
CA VAL A 119 -45.90 6.79 18.72
C VAL A 119 -46.38 7.44 20.02
N ASN A 120 -47.67 7.79 20.10
CA ASN A 120 -48.25 8.46 21.27
C ASN A 120 -48.94 7.51 22.26
N THR A 121 -48.50 6.25 22.34
CA THR A 121 -48.97 5.38 23.43
C THR A 121 -47.85 4.44 23.86
N THR A 122 -47.43 4.62 25.13
CA THR A 122 -46.56 3.76 25.95
C THR A 122 -45.04 3.70 25.70
N ILE A 123 -44.40 4.79 25.24
CA ILE A 123 -42.92 4.91 25.20
C ILE A 123 -42.28 4.74 26.59
N SER A 124 -42.97 5.04 27.69
CA SER A 124 -42.46 4.84 29.05
C SER A 124 -42.29 3.37 29.45
N THR A 125 -42.96 2.42 28.77
CA THR A 125 -42.81 0.98 29.03
C THR A 125 -41.77 0.30 28.14
N ILE A 126 -41.45 0.89 26.98
CA ILE A 126 -40.45 0.34 26.04
C ILE A 126 -39.03 0.63 26.54
N MET A 127 -38.82 1.74 27.27
CA MET A 127 -37.53 2.06 27.89
C MET A 127 -37.13 1.08 29.01
N ALA A 128 -38.09 0.38 29.63
CA ALA A 128 -37.81 -0.59 30.72
C ALA A 128 -37.42 -1.99 30.19
N ASN A 129 -37.87 -2.36 29.00
CA ASN A 129 -37.48 -3.62 28.32
C ASN A 129 -36.21 -3.48 27.45
N MET A 130 -35.57 -2.32 27.47
CA MET A 130 -34.26 -2.06 26.87
C MET A 130 -33.11 -2.27 27.88
N SER A 131 -33.30 -3.18 28.85
CA SER A 131 -32.30 -3.49 29.89
C SER A 131 -31.64 -4.87 29.74
N THR A 132 -31.92 -5.57 28.63
CA THR A 132 -31.15 -6.77 28.22
C THR A 132 -30.60 -6.63 26.80
N VAL A 133 -30.34 -5.40 26.34
CA VAL A 133 -29.37 -5.23 25.25
C VAL A 133 -28.04 -5.68 25.84
N PRO A 134 -27.48 -6.82 25.41
CA PRO A 134 -26.17 -7.23 25.90
C PRO A 134 -25.22 -6.07 25.64
N THR A 135 -24.17 -5.98 26.42
CA THR A 135 -22.96 -5.16 26.26
C THR A 135 -22.22 -5.37 24.92
N ALA A 136 -22.94 -5.75 23.86
CA ALA A 136 -22.56 -5.89 22.46
C ALA A 136 -22.92 -4.65 21.61
N ILE A 137 -23.13 -3.47 22.21
CA ILE A 137 -22.63 -2.24 21.58
C ILE A 137 -21.13 -2.16 21.86
N ALA A 138 -20.41 -3.26 21.57
CA ALA A 138 -19.08 -3.10 21.04
C ALA A 138 -19.32 -2.32 19.75
N SER A 139 -18.82 -1.10 19.69
CA SER A 139 -18.59 -0.39 18.45
C SER A 139 -17.91 -1.36 17.49
N ALA A 140 -18.70 -2.10 16.72
CA ALA A 140 -18.21 -3.00 15.71
C ALA A 140 -17.44 -2.11 14.76
N VAL A 141 -16.11 -2.23 14.81
CA VAL A 141 -15.22 -1.44 13.97
C VAL A 141 -15.64 -1.77 12.55
N LYS A 142 -16.26 -0.79 11.88
CA LYS A 142 -16.71 -0.92 10.51
C LYS A 142 -15.47 -1.03 9.64
N VAL A 143 -15.38 -2.10 8.86
CA VAL A 143 -14.23 -2.38 7.99
C VAL A 143 -14.65 -2.21 6.54
N SER A 144 -13.77 -1.62 5.71
CA SER A 144 -14.07 -1.45 4.28
C SER A 144 -13.97 -2.78 3.53
N ALA A 145 -14.77 -2.95 2.48
CA ALA A 145 -14.75 -4.17 1.65
C ALA A 145 -13.36 -4.49 1.06
N SER A 146 -12.54 -3.46 0.76
CA SER A 146 -11.17 -3.63 0.27
C SER A 146 -10.18 -4.09 1.34
N GLU A 147 -10.37 -3.63 2.58
CA GLU A 147 -9.55 -4.07 3.71
C GLU A 147 -9.82 -5.55 4.03
N GLU A 148 -11.10 -5.94 4.11
CA GLU A 148 -11.45 -7.35 4.34
C GLU A 148 -10.98 -8.26 3.20
N TYR A 149 -11.03 -7.79 1.96
CA TYR A 149 -10.47 -8.52 0.83
C TYR A 149 -8.96 -8.75 1.01
N TRP A 150 -8.21 -7.72 1.40
CA TRP A 150 -6.76 -7.84 1.64
C TRP A 150 -6.45 -8.81 2.80
N GLU A 151 -7.04 -8.60 3.97
CA GLU A 151 -6.72 -9.36 5.18
C GLU A 151 -7.21 -10.81 5.11
N ARG A 152 -8.44 -11.04 4.63
CA ARG A 152 -9.12 -12.34 4.73
C ARG A 152 -9.01 -13.17 3.46
N ARG A 153 -9.01 -12.54 2.28
CA ARG A 153 -8.93 -13.28 1.00
C ARG A 153 -7.50 -13.40 0.49
N VAL A 154 -6.76 -12.28 0.43
CA VAL A 154 -5.40 -12.27 -0.16
C VAL A 154 -4.39 -12.85 0.83
N LEU A 155 -4.27 -12.22 2.00
CA LEU A 155 -3.27 -12.59 3.01
C LEU A 155 -3.68 -13.83 3.82
N LYS A 156 -4.97 -13.98 4.13
CA LYS A 156 -5.47 -14.97 5.10
C LYS A 156 -4.70 -14.87 6.41
N ILE A 157 -4.71 -13.67 7.00
CA ILE A 157 -3.93 -13.38 8.21
C ILE A 157 -4.30 -14.35 9.35
N SER A 158 -3.28 -14.95 9.97
CA SER A 158 -3.46 -15.84 11.13
C SER A 158 -3.60 -15.02 12.42
N ASN A 159 -4.10 -15.67 13.49
CA ASN A 159 -4.33 -15.01 14.77
C ASN A 159 -3.03 -14.69 15.56
N GLY A 160 -1.86 -15.12 15.07
CA GLY A 160 -0.57 -14.88 15.71
C GLY A 160 0.62 -15.42 14.91
N LEU A 161 1.84 -15.06 15.34
CA LEU A 161 3.10 -15.51 14.73
C LEU A 161 3.43 -16.98 15.04
N ASP A 162 2.87 -17.52 16.13
CA ASP A 162 3.13 -18.89 16.60
C ASP A 162 2.33 -19.96 15.82
N GLU A 163 1.29 -19.55 15.09
CA GLU A 163 0.46 -20.41 14.26
C GLU A 163 0.53 -19.92 12.80
N PRO A 164 1.56 -20.31 12.04
CA PRO A 164 1.59 -20.04 10.61
C PRO A 164 0.37 -20.72 9.98
N GLY A 165 -0.53 -19.91 9.43
CA GLY A 165 -1.75 -20.39 8.78
C GLY A 165 -1.46 -21.22 7.52
N THR A 166 -2.52 -21.61 6.82
CA THR A 166 -2.39 -22.37 5.57
C THR A 166 -1.82 -21.53 4.44
N VAL A 167 -0.93 -22.11 3.62
CA VAL A 167 -0.41 -21.44 2.41
C VAL A 167 -1.54 -21.19 1.41
N ASN A 168 -1.67 -19.95 0.95
CA ASN A 168 -2.61 -19.60 -0.11
C ASN A 168 -2.04 -19.98 -1.48
N TRP A 169 -2.52 -21.09 -2.05
CA TRP A 169 -2.02 -21.63 -3.32
C TRP A 169 -2.17 -20.68 -4.51
N ASP A 170 -3.25 -19.90 -4.57
CA ASP A 170 -3.46 -18.90 -5.63
C ASP A 170 -2.35 -17.85 -5.63
N LEU A 171 -1.97 -17.41 -4.43
CA LEU A 171 -0.88 -16.46 -4.23
C LEU A 171 0.49 -17.10 -4.48
N ALA A 172 0.68 -18.36 -4.06
CA ALA A 172 1.91 -19.10 -4.32
C ALA A 172 2.16 -19.30 -5.83
N LEU A 173 1.10 -19.53 -6.62
CA LEU A 173 1.20 -19.60 -8.08
C LEU A 173 1.53 -18.24 -8.70
N CYS A 174 0.93 -17.16 -8.22
CA CYS A 174 1.28 -15.80 -8.65
C CYS A 174 2.74 -15.45 -8.30
N LEU A 175 3.21 -15.88 -7.13
CA LEU A 175 4.60 -15.73 -6.70
C LEU A 175 5.57 -16.52 -7.60
N LEU A 176 5.24 -17.78 -7.91
CA LEU A 176 6.02 -18.61 -8.83
C LEU A 176 6.10 -17.97 -10.22
N LEU A 177 4.98 -17.43 -10.72
CA LEU A 177 4.95 -16.71 -11.99
C LEU A 177 5.84 -15.47 -11.96
N GLY A 178 5.80 -14.69 -10.86
CA GLY A 178 6.69 -13.56 -10.65
C GLY A 178 8.17 -13.95 -10.73
N TRP A 179 8.54 -15.05 -10.07
CA TRP A 179 9.89 -15.63 -10.16
C TRP A 179 10.30 -16.00 -11.58
N ILE A 180 9.41 -16.67 -12.33
CA ILE A 180 9.66 -17.05 -13.73
C ILE A 180 9.87 -15.80 -14.60
N ILE A 181 9.02 -14.77 -14.45
CA ILE A 181 9.13 -13.52 -15.19
C ILE A 181 10.47 -12.83 -14.86
N CYS A 182 10.81 -12.67 -13.58
CA CYS A 182 12.08 -12.08 -13.15
C CYS A 182 13.29 -12.85 -13.69
N TYR A 183 13.24 -14.19 -13.64
CA TYR A 183 14.29 -15.04 -14.20
C TYR A 183 14.45 -14.81 -15.71
N LEU A 184 13.37 -14.80 -16.48
CA LEU A 184 13.40 -14.57 -17.93
C LEU A 184 13.95 -13.17 -18.29
N CYS A 185 13.66 -12.15 -17.46
CA CYS A 185 14.20 -10.80 -17.64
C CYS A 185 15.73 -10.75 -17.46
N VAL A 186 16.31 -11.62 -16.64
CA VAL A 186 17.74 -11.63 -16.28
C VAL A 186 18.53 -12.69 -17.05
N PHE A 187 17.93 -13.80 -17.46
CA PHE A 187 18.62 -14.97 -18.01
C PHE A 187 19.55 -14.66 -19.19
N LYS A 188 19.16 -13.72 -20.06
CA LYS A 188 19.98 -13.29 -21.22
C LYS A 188 21.01 -12.19 -20.89
N GLY A 189 21.18 -11.87 -19.60
CA GLY A 189 22.09 -10.86 -19.08
C GLY A 189 21.61 -9.42 -19.28
N VAL A 190 22.47 -8.48 -18.87
CA VAL A 190 22.19 -7.04 -18.77
C VAL A 190 21.76 -6.39 -20.09
N LYS A 191 22.19 -6.91 -21.24
CA LYS A 191 21.79 -6.41 -22.57
C LYS A 191 20.32 -6.70 -22.89
N SER A 192 19.80 -7.82 -22.41
CA SER A 192 18.38 -8.18 -22.56
C SER A 192 17.54 -7.50 -21.49
N THR A 193 18.02 -7.47 -20.25
CA THR A 193 17.35 -6.76 -19.15
C THR A 193 17.15 -5.29 -19.48
N GLY A 194 18.16 -4.61 -20.04
CA GLY A 194 18.04 -3.21 -20.46
C GLY A 194 16.89 -2.94 -21.43
N LYS A 195 16.60 -3.87 -22.35
CA LYS A 195 15.45 -3.75 -23.28
C LYS A 195 14.11 -3.82 -22.54
N VAL A 196 13.98 -4.75 -21.60
CA VAL A 196 12.77 -4.88 -20.78
C VAL A 196 12.59 -3.67 -19.87
N VAL A 197 13.69 -3.15 -19.31
CA VAL A 197 13.70 -1.98 -18.43
C VAL A 197 13.14 -0.73 -19.11
N TYR A 198 13.38 -0.51 -20.41
CA TYR A 198 12.75 0.62 -21.12
C TYR A 198 11.22 0.57 -21.02
N PHE A 199 10.61 -0.61 -21.14
CA PHE A 199 9.18 -0.75 -20.99
C PHE A 199 8.74 -0.61 -19.52
N THR A 200 9.39 -1.33 -18.60
CA THR A 200 8.98 -1.34 -17.18
C THR A 200 9.26 -0.02 -16.45
N ALA A 201 10.20 0.79 -16.94
CA ALA A 201 10.47 2.12 -16.39
C ALA A 201 9.54 3.20 -16.97
N THR A 202 9.13 3.10 -18.23
CA THR A 202 8.27 4.11 -18.87
C THR A 202 6.79 3.91 -18.58
N PHE A 203 6.33 2.66 -18.49
CA PHE A 203 4.93 2.32 -18.26
C PHE A 203 4.34 2.95 -16.98
N PRO A 204 5.03 2.93 -15.82
CA PRO A 204 4.53 3.61 -14.62
C PRO A 204 4.30 5.12 -14.82
N TYR A 205 5.15 5.83 -15.57
CA TYR A 205 4.93 7.26 -15.83
C TYR A 205 3.67 7.52 -16.68
N ILE A 206 3.40 6.66 -17.66
CA ILE A 206 2.17 6.74 -18.45
C ILE A 206 0.95 6.50 -17.54
N LEU A 207 0.98 5.45 -16.71
CA LEU A 207 -0.09 5.17 -15.76
C LEU A 207 -0.30 6.32 -14.77
N LEU A 208 0.76 6.87 -14.19
CA LEU A 208 0.69 8.01 -13.28
C LEU A 208 0.08 9.23 -13.96
N THR A 209 0.41 9.48 -15.24
CA THR A 209 -0.18 10.59 -15.99
C THR A 209 -1.68 10.40 -16.22
N ILE A 210 -2.11 9.19 -16.58
CA ILE A 210 -3.54 8.87 -16.76
C ILE A 210 -4.29 8.97 -15.42
N LEU A 211 -3.71 8.43 -14.35
CA LEU A 211 -4.27 8.50 -13.00
C LEU A 211 -4.34 9.94 -12.50
N LEU A 212 -3.35 10.78 -12.81
CA LEU A 212 -3.35 12.20 -12.47
C LEU A 212 -4.52 12.93 -13.14
N ILE A 213 -4.68 12.74 -14.46
CA ILE A 213 -5.80 13.36 -15.21
C ILE A 213 -7.12 12.91 -14.61
N ARG A 214 -7.28 11.60 -14.37
CA ARG A 214 -8.50 11.05 -13.74
C ARG A 214 -8.73 11.64 -12.35
N ALA A 215 -7.71 11.66 -11.50
CA ALA A 215 -7.80 12.17 -10.13
C ALA A 215 -8.24 13.64 -10.10
N VAL A 216 -7.68 14.49 -10.97
CA VAL A 216 -8.05 15.93 -11.03
C VAL A 216 -9.46 16.14 -11.59
N THR A 217 -9.96 15.24 -12.45
CA THR A 217 -11.34 15.32 -12.96
C THR A 217 -12.42 14.88 -11.97
N LEU A 218 -12.05 14.21 -10.87
CA LEU A 218 -13.03 13.77 -9.86
C LEU A 218 -13.47 14.94 -8.95
N PRO A 219 -14.77 15.03 -8.60
CA PRO A 219 -15.24 16.03 -7.65
C PRO A 219 -14.58 15.80 -6.28
N GLY A 220 -14.09 16.87 -5.65
CA GLY A 220 -13.39 16.81 -4.35
C GLY A 220 -11.86 16.70 -4.45
N ALA A 221 -11.27 16.62 -5.65
CA ALA A 221 -9.82 16.56 -5.83
C ALA A 221 -9.07 17.76 -5.22
N GLY A 222 -9.66 18.95 -5.29
CA GLY A 222 -9.08 20.18 -4.74
C GLY A 222 -8.91 20.15 -3.21
N GLU A 223 -9.76 19.43 -2.48
CA GLU A 223 -9.66 19.30 -1.02
C GLU A 223 -8.49 18.40 -0.62
N GLY A 224 -8.26 17.29 -1.36
CA GLY A 224 -7.10 16.43 -1.18
C GLY A 224 -5.78 17.15 -1.47
N ILE A 225 -5.72 17.92 -2.56
CA ILE A 225 -4.52 18.72 -2.89
C ILE A 225 -4.27 19.80 -1.84
N LYS A 226 -5.32 20.50 -1.41
CA LYS A 226 -5.22 21.51 -0.34
C LYS A 226 -4.74 20.88 0.97
N PHE A 227 -5.26 19.71 1.33
CA PHE A 227 -4.82 18.96 2.50
C PHE A 227 -3.33 18.60 2.45
N TYR A 228 -2.83 18.13 1.30
CA TYR A 228 -1.41 17.79 1.09
C TYR A 228 -0.49 19.02 1.17
N LEU A 229 -0.89 20.15 0.59
CA LEU A 229 -0.05 21.34 0.45
C LEU A 229 -0.16 22.37 1.59
N THR A 230 -1.10 22.22 2.54
CA THR A 230 -1.28 23.22 3.61
C THR A 230 -0.07 23.22 4.55
N PRO A 231 0.70 24.33 4.62
CA PRO A 231 1.93 24.35 5.40
C PRO A 231 1.68 24.60 6.89
N ASN A 232 2.06 23.66 7.76
CA ASN A 232 2.09 23.87 9.21
C ASN A 232 3.52 24.18 9.67
N VAL A 233 3.87 25.46 9.72
CA VAL A 233 5.23 25.96 10.06
C VAL A 233 5.65 25.68 11.50
N SER A 234 4.71 25.45 12.41
CA SER A 234 4.96 25.19 13.83
C SER A 234 5.66 23.85 14.10
N ARG A 235 5.72 22.94 13.10
CA ARG A 235 6.32 21.62 13.25
C ARG A 235 7.72 21.49 12.65
N LEU A 236 8.23 22.49 11.94
CA LEU A 236 9.62 22.53 11.45
C LEU A 236 10.66 22.47 12.57
N SER A 237 10.27 22.86 13.79
CA SER A 237 11.16 22.88 14.95
C SER A 237 11.25 21.52 15.67
N ASP A 238 10.41 20.55 15.32
CA ASP A 238 10.45 19.21 15.92
C ASP A 238 11.58 18.40 15.25
N GLY A 239 12.58 17.96 16.01
CA GLY A 239 13.72 17.20 15.47
C GLY A 239 13.39 15.81 14.90
N GLN A 240 12.12 15.38 14.95
CA GLN A 240 11.63 14.14 14.32
C GLN A 240 11.12 14.33 12.87
N VAL A 241 11.08 15.57 12.36
CA VAL A 241 10.71 15.87 10.96
C VAL A 241 11.92 16.26 10.09
N SER A 242 13.15 16.02 10.57
CA SER A 242 14.37 15.91 9.76
C SER A 242 14.84 14.47 9.69
#